data_AF-A0A5Q4SKQ7-F1
#
_entry.id   AF-A0A5Q4SKQ7-F1
#
_cell.length_a   1.000
_cell.length_b   1.000
_cell.length_c   1.000
_cell.angle_alpha   90.00
_cell.angle_beta   90.00
_cell.angle_gamma   90.00
#
_symmetry.space_group_name_H-M   'P 1'
#
loop_
_entity.id
_entity.type
_entity.pdbx_description
1 polymer ?
#
loop_
_entity_poly.entity_id
_entity_poly.type
_entity_poly.pdbx_seq_one_letter_code
_entity_poly.pdbx_strand_id
1 'polypeptide(L)'
;MPIHWGTFNLAPHPWSEPGEWMKDVADEAGQAVALPRPGEPFEPAGKLPSDTWWRAVAAPAAQPWRRPKVTDPAPVHREEVDLAGER
;
A
#
# COMPACT_ATOMS: atom_id res chain seq x y z
N MET A 1 -2.32 -5.03 -3.97
CA MET A 1 -3.67 -4.48 -3.70
C MET A 1 -3.86 -4.43 -2.19
N PRO A 2 -4.18 -3.28 -1.58
CA PRO A 2 -4.48 -3.22 -0.16
C PRO A 2 -5.82 -3.91 0.13
N ILE A 3 -5.88 -4.65 1.23
CA ILE A 3 -7.10 -5.29 1.76
C ILE A 3 -7.33 -4.80 3.19
N HIS A 4 -8.53 -5.00 3.73
CA HIS A 4 -8.94 -4.51 5.07
C HIS A 4 -8.87 -2.98 5.24
N TRP A 5 -8.99 -2.22 4.15
CA TRP A 5 -8.96 -0.75 4.13
C TRP A 5 -10.20 -0.17 3.44
N GLY A 6 -10.55 1.07 3.76
CA GLY A 6 -11.56 1.85 3.03
C GLY A 6 -13.03 1.54 3.37
N THR A 7 -13.31 0.64 4.32
CA THR A 7 -14.69 0.27 4.72
C THR A 7 -15.01 0.49 6.19
N PHE A 8 -14.09 0.22 7.12
CA PHE A 8 -14.28 0.36 8.56
C PHE A 8 -13.20 1.24 9.19
N ASN A 9 -13.57 2.01 10.22
CA ASN A 9 -12.62 2.78 11.02
C ASN A 9 -12.19 1.95 12.23
N LEU A 10 -11.02 1.30 12.13
CA LEU A 10 -10.49 0.38 13.14
C LEU A 10 -9.18 0.86 13.76
N ALA A 11 -8.73 2.07 13.44
CA ALA A 11 -7.46 2.62 13.89
C ALA A 11 -7.57 4.15 14.10
N PRO A 12 -6.75 4.76 14.96
CA PRO A 12 -6.86 6.18 15.31
C PRO A 12 -6.42 7.14 14.20
N HIS A 13 -5.85 6.61 13.13
CA HIS A 13 -5.32 7.39 12.02
C HIS A 13 -6.42 7.70 10.97
N PRO A 14 -6.29 8.77 10.15
CA PRO A 14 -7.25 9.02 9.07
C PRO A 14 -7.44 7.80 8.19
N TRP A 15 -8.69 7.47 7.88
CA TRP A 15 -9.00 6.24 7.14
C TRP A 15 -8.35 6.22 5.75
N SER A 16 -8.07 7.36 5.13
CA SER A 16 -7.44 7.46 3.79
C SER A 16 -5.93 7.22 3.80
N GLU A 17 -5.28 7.30 4.96
CA GLU A 17 -3.81 7.24 5.08
C GLU A 17 -3.19 5.96 4.54
N PRO A 18 -3.71 4.73 4.80
CA PRO A 18 -3.10 3.53 4.24
C PRO A 18 -3.15 3.48 2.71
N GLY A 19 -4.18 4.07 2.09
CA GLY A 19 -4.29 4.20 0.63
C GLY A 19 -3.21 5.12 0.05
N GLU A 20 -2.98 6.27 0.70
CA GLU A 20 -1.88 7.18 0.35
C GLU A 20 -0.52 6.47 0.49
N TRP A 21 -0.28 5.81 1.62
CA TRP A 21 1.00 5.16 1.88
C TRP A 21 1.31 4.06 0.87
N MET A 22 0.33 3.21 0.55
CA MET A 22 0.51 2.15 -0.43
C MET A 22 0.82 2.73 -1.83
N LYS A 23 0.13 3.81 -2.24
CA LYS A 23 0.35 4.43 -3.55
C LYS A 23 1.76 5.01 -3.65
N ASP A 24 2.18 5.78 -2.66
CA ASP A 24 3.49 6.43 -2.65
C ASP A 24 4.62 5.40 -2.73
N VAL A 25 4.55 4.34 -1.91
CA VAL A 25 5.58 3.29 -1.91
C VAL A 25 5.58 2.47 -3.19
N ALA A 26 4.40 2.19 -3.75
CA ALA A 26 4.29 1.48 -5.03
C ALA A 26 4.91 2.31 -6.16
N ASP A 27 4.67 3.62 -6.19
CA ASP A 27 5.27 4.54 -7.17
C ASP A 27 6.79 4.62 -7.03
N GLU A 28 7.29 4.78 -5.80
CA GLU A 28 8.73 4.78 -5.50
C GLU A 28 9.41 3.48 -5.96
N ALA A 29 8.74 2.34 -5.80
CA ALA A 29 9.24 1.03 -6.20
C ALA A 29 9.04 0.71 -7.69
N GLY A 30 8.32 1.56 -8.46
CA GLY A 30 7.91 1.24 -9.83
C GLY A 30 6.98 0.02 -9.93
N GLN A 31 6.28 -0.31 -8.83
CA GLN A 31 5.43 -1.49 -8.72
C GLN A 31 3.98 -1.15 -9.06
N ALA A 32 3.37 -1.92 -9.96
CA ALA A 32 1.95 -1.78 -10.27
C ALA A 32 1.10 -2.12 -9.03
N VAL A 33 0.14 -1.25 -8.71
CA VAL A 33 -0.81 -1.45 -7.60
C VAL A 33 -2.26 -1.27 -8.09
N ALA A 34 -3.11 -2.24 -7.74
CA ALA A 34 -4.56 -2.11 -7.87
C ALA A 34 -5.15 -1.47 -6.61
N LEU A 35 -6.00 -0.47 -6.82
CA LEU A 35 -6.70 0.37 -5.87
C LEU A 35 -8.20 0.48 -6.25
N PRO A 36 -8.94 -0.64 -6.33
CA PRO A 36 -10.35 -0.63 -6.70
C PRO A 36 -11.17 0.16 -5.69
N ARG A 37 -12.26 0.78 -6.16
CA ARG A 37 -13.32 1.26 -5.26
C ARG A 37 -14.01 0.08 -4.58
N PRO A 38 -14.64 0.25 -3.41
CA PRO A 38 -15.42 -0.80 -2.78
C PRO A 38 -16.49 -1.34 -3.74
N GLY A 39 -16.43 -2.63 -4.04
CA GLY A 39 -17.34 -3.31 -4.97
C GLY A 39 -16.96 -3.22 -6.45
N GLU A 40 -15.86 -2.56 -6.82
CA GLU A 40 -15.39 -2.49 -8.21
C GLU A 40 -14.67 -3.78 -8.64
N PRO A 41 -15.21 -4.55 -9.60
CA PRO A 41 -14.54 -5.74 -10.12
C PRO A 41 -13.40 -5.35 -11.08
N PHE A 42 -12.34 -6.14 -11.11
CA PHE A 42 -11.27 -6.02 -12.11
C PHE A 42 -10.57 -7.37 -12.32
N GLU A 43 -9.93 -7.52 -13.48
CA GLU A 43 -9.10 -8.68 -13.82
C GLU A 43 -7.62 -8.38 -13.55
N PRO A 44 -6.88 -9.22 -12.80
CA PRO A 44 -5.46 -8.98 -12.52
C PRO A 44 -4.56 -8.92 -13.75
N ALA A 45 -4.90 -9.68 -14.80
CA ALA A 45 -4.20 -9.67 -16.08
C ALA A 45 -4.61 -8.49 -16.99
N GLY A 46 -5.60 -7.71 -16.59
CA GLY A 46 -6.14 -6.58 -17.33
C GLY A 46 -5.62 -5.22 -16.86
N LYS A 47 -6.40 -4.18 -17.15
CA LYS A 47 -6.13 -2.83 -16.65
C LYS A 47 -6.42 -2.78 -15.15
N LEU A 48 -5.39 -2.50 -14.36
CA LEU A 48 -5.56 -2.31 -12.92
C LEU A 48 -6.23 -0.95 -12.64
N PRO A 49 -7.26 -0.89 -11.78
CA PRO A 49 -7.75 0.38 -11.27
C PRO A 49 -6.66 0.97 -10.38
N SER A 50 -6.14 2.16 -10.70
CA SER A 50 -5.04 2.79 -9.96
C SER A 50 -5.38 4.21 -9.48
N ASP A 51 -6.64 4.62 -9.63
CA ASP A 51 -7.12 5.94 -9.25
C ASP A 51 -7.16 6.09 -7.73
N THR A 52 -6.80 7.28 -7.25
CA THR A 52 -6.83 7.65 -5.83
C THR A 52 -8.23 8.11 -5.40
N TRP A 53 -9.23 7.27 -5.64
CA TRP A 53 -10.67 7.60 -5.48
C TRP A 53 -11.02 8.17 -4.10
N TRP A 54 -10.31 7.74 -3.06
CA TRP A 54 -10.54 8.20 -1.69
C TRP A 54 -10.27 9.69 -1.52
N ARG A 55 -9.38 10.29 -2.32
CA ARG A 55 -9.08 11.74 -2.25
C ARG A 55 -10.30 12.60 -2.57
N ALA A 56 -11.26 12.08 -3.32
CA ALA A 56 -12.50 12.78 -3.66
C ALA A 56 -13.54 12.78 -2.52
N VAL A 57 -13.42 11.86 -1.56
CA VAL A 57 -14.43 11.65 -0.50
C VAL A 57 -13.85 11.77 0.92
N ALA A 58 -12.54 11.73 1.06
CA ALA A 58 -11.85 11.94 2.33
C ALA A 58 -11.89 13.42 2.72
N ALA A 59 -11.98 13.68 4.02
CA ALA A 59 -11.72 15.01 4.54
C ALA A 59 -10.25 15.41 4.22
N PRO A 60 -9.97 16.70 3.99
CA PRO A 60 -8.60 17.17 3.80
C PRO A 60 -7.70 16.69 4.93
N ALA A 61 -6.58 16.04 4.59
CA ALA A 61 -5.60 15.65 5.59
C ALA A 61 -5.01 16.91 6.22
N ALA A 62 -5.11 17.03 7.55
CA ALA A 62 -4.63 18.21 8.30
C ALA A 62 -3.10 18.37 8.26
N GLN A 63 -2.37 17.32 7.89
CA GLN A 63 -0.92 17.29 7.77
C GLN A 63 -0.56 16.61 6.45
N PRO A 64 0.32 17.19 5.61
CA PRO A 64 0.84 16.50 4.44
C PRO A 64 1.67 15.31 4.90
N TRP A 65 1.26 14.12 4.51
CA TRP A 65 2.00 12.89 4.78
C TRP A 65 3.34 12.93 4.05
N ARG A 66 4.43 12.91 4.82
CA ARG A 66 5.79 12.73 4.33
C ARG A 66 6.37 11.58 5.11
N ARG A 67 6.70 10.48 4.42
CA ARG A 67 7.66 9.53 4.99
C ARG A 67 8.91 10.31 5.39
N PRO A 68 9.44 10.14 6.61
CA PRO A 68 10.83 10.50 6.87
C PRO A 68 11.67 9.81 5.80
N LYS A 69 12.55 10.55 5.13
CA LYS A 69 13.46 9.97 4.15
C LYS A 69 14.25 8.89 4.89
N VAL A 70 14.02 7.62 4.53
CA VAL A 70 14.75 6.50 5.09
C VAL A 70 16.20 6.69 4.65
N THR A 71 17.09 7.01 5.58
CA THR A 71 18.53 6.84 5.39
C THR A 71 18.81 5.37 5.14
N ASP A 72 19.69 5.05 4.19
CA ASP A 72 19.99 3.68 3.76
C ASP A 72 20.04 2.71 4.96
N PRO A 73 19.25 1.61 4.93
CA PRO A 73 19.35 0.62 5.97
C PRO A 73 20.77 0.01 5.94
N ALA A 74 21.34 -0.20 7.13
CA ALA A 74 22.56 -0.98 7.26
C ALA A 74 22.39 -2.34 6.56
N PRO A 75 23.44 -2.90 5.92
CA PRO A 75 23.32 -4.11 5.13
C PRO A 75 22.72 -5.25 5.96
N VAL A 76 21.58 -5.77 5.49
CA VAL A 76 20.90 -6.90 6.12
C VAL A 76 21.61 -8.17 5.64
N HIS A 77 22.27 -8.88 6.56
CA HIS A 77 22.79 -10.22 6.28
C HIS A 77 21.60 -11.17 6.13
N ARG A 78 21.36 -11.66 4.91
CA ARG A 78 20.35 -12.69 4.66
C ARG A 78 20.98 -14.05 4.95
N GLU A 79 20.68 -14.61 6.10
CA GLU A 79 20.99 -16.02 6.35
C GLU A 79 20.03 -16.87 5.50
N GLU A 80 20.60 -17.73 4.66
CA GLU A 80 19.88 -18.67 3.82
C GLU A 80 19.33 -19.79 4.73
N VAL A 81 18.02 -19.80 4.97
CA VAL A 81 17.37 -20.85 5.75
C VAL A 81 17.05 -21.99 4.78
N ASP A 82 17.84 -23.07 4.84
CA ASP A 82 17.58 -24.31 4.11
C ASP A 82 16.34 -25.01 4.71
N LEU A 83 15.25 -25.03 3.95
CA LEU A 83 13.98 -25.65 4.33
C LEU A 83 13.80 -27.05 3.73
N ALA A 84 14.81 -27.61 3.06
CA ALA A 84 14.74 -28.95 2.48
C ALA A 84 15.36 -30.00 3.42
N GLY A 85 14.61 -30.36 4.46
CA GLY A 85 14.87 -31.59 5.21
C GLY A 85 14.49 -32.82 4.39
N GLU A 86 15.36 -33.28 3.51
CA GLU A 86 15.25 -34.61 2.89
C GLU A 86 15.87 -35.67 3.82
N ARG A 87 15.03 -36.51 4.41
CA ARG A 87 15.22 -37.97 4.46
C ARG A 87 13.97 -38.72 4.88
#